data_AF-A0AAU0VEX8-F1
#
_entry.id   AF-A0AAU0VEX8-F1
#
_cell.length_a   1.000
_cell.length_b   1.000
_cell.length_c   1.000
_cell.angle_alpha   90.00
_cell.angle_beta   90.00
_cell.angle_gamma   90.00
#
_symmetry.space_group_name_H-M   'P 1'
#
loop_
_entity.id
_entity.type
_entity.pdbx_description
1 polymer ?
#
loop_
_entity_poly.entity_id
_entity_poly.type
_entity_poly.pdbx_seq_one_letter_code
_entity_poly.pdbx_strand_id
1 'polypeptide(L)'
;MSKTTATVRAVPDMLRAWSVSWPQYTPTDVTPPALLPAALAHQMPDWAEAAPSPTDVRDWDRRQADALVPYQLDGQGRPLNPHGRTGHTGRNLGKWAENQAADPIVVAGYGQERRVLLITRSDIEVEAIPGGMVDPGETAPAALVRELREETRVDLRDHTPVILGVDLVDEWRNTDHAWVSSTSALYQLPTTVTAIGASDALDANWWPFVSIEQLDATITAAGRTLYAAHRPLLQRALDHLAQTATTPPTSIAELIAQHATNLAHLTEEPLAETGSDLIDQLREAEERLDQVGISGADDLGTAAGLLDQALDVELDGGTRLEQQVFVARAAGLLRELADMTAEYRAMV
;
A
#
# COMPACT_ATOMS: atom_id res chain seq x y z
N MET A 1 14.69 -13.21 39.41
CA MET A 1 13.58 -14.18 39.29
C MET A 1 13.16 -14.23 37.84
N SER A 2 13.54 -15.28 37.14
CA SER A 2 13.30 -15.43 35.70
C SER A 2 11.83 -15.72 35.44
N LYS A 3 11.12 -14.83 34.74
CA LYS A 3 9.74 -15.10 34.29
C LYS A 3 9.82 -16.13 33.16
N THR A 4 9.29 -17.31 33.42
CA THR A 4 9.11 -18.38 32.43
C THR A 4 8.15 -17.89 31.36
N THR A 5 8.67 -17.56 30.18
CA THR A 5 7.86 -17.37 28.97
C THR A 5 7.29 -18.73 28.58
N ALA A 6 6.02 -18.97 28.92
CA ALA A 6 5.29 -20.12 28.40
C ALA A 6 5.16 -19.93 26.88
N THR A 7 5.85 -20.77 26.11
CA THR A 7 5.67 -20.85 24.66
C THR A 7 4.26 -21.35 24.38
N VAL A 8 3.37 -20.43 24.00
CA VAL A 8 2.02 -20.77 23.51
C VAL A 8 2.21 -21.66 22.29
N ARG A 9 1.62 -22.87 22.32
CA ARG A 9 1.63 -23.77 21.16
C ARG A 9 0.80 -23.13 20.05
N ALA A 10 1.39 -22.99 18.86
CA ALA A 10 0.66 -22.56 17.68
C ALA A 10 -0.58 -23.44 17.44
N VAL A 11 -1.71 -22.81 17.09
CA VAL A 11 -2.94 -23.52 16.75
C VAL A 11 -2.70 -24.35 15.49
N PRO A 12 -2.89 -25.69 15.53
CA PRO A 12 -2.78 -26.51 14.33
C PRO A 12 -3.81 -26.09 13.30
N ASP A 13 -3.41 -25.97 12.02
CA ASP A 13 -4.30 -25.43 10.97
C ASP A 13 -5.61 -26.21 10.82
N MET A 14 -5.57 -27.53 10.98
CA MET A 14 -6.77 -28.38 10.95
C MET A 14 -7.77 -28.12 12.10
N LEU A 15 -7.35 -27.46 13.16
CA LEU A 15 -8.17 -27.10 14.33
C LEU A 15 -8.51 -25.60 14.38
N ARG A 16 -8.04 -24.81 13.41
CA ARG A 16 -8.19 -23.36 13.39
C ARG A 16 -9.64 -22.93 13.19
N ALA A 17 -10.35 -23.56 12.25
CA ALA A 17 -11.72 -23.19 11.92
C ALA A 17 -12.69 -23.41 13.10
N TRP A 18 -13.53 -22.41 13.38
CA TRP A 18 -14.52 -22.45 14.46
C TRP A 18 -15.53 -23.62 14.33
N SER A 19 -15.83 -24.03 13.10
CA SER A 19 -16.69 -25.17 12.79
C SER A 19 -16.12 -26.53 13.25
N VAL A 20 -14.81 -26.61 13.48
CA VAL A 20 -14.15 -27.81 14.00
C VAL A 20 -14.31 -27.83 15.51
N SER A 21 -14.89 -28.93 16.01
CA SER A 21 -15.03 -29.17 17.45
C SER A 21 -13.65 -29.37 18.08
N TRP A 22 -13.33 -28.53 19.06
CA TRP A 22 -12.11 -28.67 19.85
C TRP A 22 -12.38 -28.33 21.33
N PRO A 23 -13.01 -29.24 22.09
CA PRO A 23 -13.42 -28.98 23.47
C PRO A 23 -12.26 -28.68 24.43
N GLN A 24 -11.05 -29.12 24.11
CA GLN A 24 -9.84 -28.90 24.91
C GLN A 24 -9.13 -27.58 24.58
N TYR A 25 -9.67 -26.78 23.66
CA TYR A 25 -9.10 -25.50 23.28
C TYR A 25 -9.09 -24.54 24.47
N THR A 26 -7.90 -24.16 24.91
CA THR A 26 -7.65 -23.33 26.08
C THR A 26 -6.71 -22.20 25.68
N PRO A 27 -7.23 -21.14 25.03
CA PRO A 27 -6.42 -20.02 24.59
C PRO A 27 -5.83 -19.25 25.77
N THR A 28 -4.70 -18.59 25.53
CA THR A 28 -4.03 -17.75 26.53
C THR A 28 -4.68 -16.37 26.54
N ASP A 29 -5.14 -15.89 27.70
CA ASP A 29 -5.63 -14.52 27.84
C ASP A 29 -4.45 -13.53 27.75
N VAL A 30 -4.49 -12.65 26.75
CA VAL A 30 -3.46 -11.65 26.48
C VAL A 30 -3.89 -10.23 26.86
N THR A 31 -4.98 -10.09 27.62
CA THR A 31 -5.49 -8.78 28.02
C THR A 31 -4.47 -8.03 28.88
N PRO A 32 -3.96 -6.86 28.43
CA PRO A 32 -2.97 -6.11 29.19
C PRO A 32 -3.60 -5.55 30.48
N PRO A 33 -2.80 -5.29 31.54
CA PRO A 33 -3.32 -4.81 32.81
C PRO A 33 -4.22 -3.57 32.73
N ALA A 34 -3.94 -2.67 31.79
CA ALA A 34 -4.72 -1.45 31.57
C ALA A 34 -6.14 -1.71 31.04
N LEU A 35 -6.40 -2.87 30.45
CA LEU A 35 -7.71 -3.26 29.91
C LEU A 35 -8.45 -4.26 30.81
N LEU A 36 -7.90 -4.59 31.98
CA LEU A 36 -8.59 -5.45 32.95
C LEU A 36 -9.79 -4.70 33.57
N PRO A 37 -10.85 -5.40 34.02
CA PRO A 37 -12.07 -4.78 34.54
C PRO A 37 -11.81 -3.76 35.65
N ALA A 38 -10.87 -4.07 36.55
CA ALA A 38 -10.51 -3.17 37.64
C ALA A 38 -9.87 -1.87 37.11
N ALA A 39 -8.97 -1.95 36.12
CA ALA A 39 -8.33 -0.76 35.56
C ALA A 39 -9.33 0.12 34.82
N LEU A 40 -10.16 -0.48 33.95
CA LEU A 40 -11.20 0.24 33.18
C LEU A 40 -12.21 0.95 34.09
N ALA A 41 -12.54 0.37 35.25
CA ALA A 41 -13.43 0.99 36.23
C ALA A 41 -12.84 2.22 36.92
N HIS A 42 -11.51 2.35 36.98
CA HIS A 42 -10.83 3.51 37.58
C HIS A 42 -10.51 4.57 36.53
N GLN A 43 -9.93 4.17 35.41
CA GLN A 43 -9.55 5.04 34.32
C GLN A 43 -9.54 4.26 33.00
N MET A 44 -10.40 4.68 32.07
CA MET A 44 -10.44 4.14 30.73
C MET A 44 -9.42 4.87 29.86
N PRO A 45 -8.56 4.16 29.10
CA PRO A 45 -7.75 4.80 28.06
C PRO A 45 -8.63 5.40 26.97
N ASP A 46 -8.27 6.57 26.46
CA ASP A 46 -9.08 7.27 25.44
C ASP A 46 -9.22 6.49 24.12
N TRP A 47 -8.29 5.56 23.86
CA TRP A 47 -8.26 4.69 22.67
C TRP A 47 -9.03 3.37 22.83
N ALA A 48 -9.54 3.05 24.04
CA ALA A 48 -10.20 1.78 24.33
C ALA A 48 -11.65 1.97 24.78
N GLU A 49 -12.51 1.00 24.46
CA GLU A 49 -13.90 1.01 24.94
C GLU A 49 -14.03 0.46 26.37
N ALA A 50 -15.04 0.94 27.09
CA ALA A 50 -15.26 0.61 28.50
C ALA A 50 -15.64 -0.86 28.77
N ALA A 51 -16.17 -1.58 27.77
CA ALA A 51 -16.69 -2.94 27.93
C ALA A 51 -15.57 -3.92 28.31
N PRO A 52 -15.55 -4.49 29.53
CA PRO A 52 -14.47 -5.37 29.98
C PRO A 52 -14.59 -6.80 29.42
N SER A 53 -15.76 -7.18 28.90
CA SER A 53 -16.02 -8.46 28.23
C SER A 53 -16.79 -8.22 26.93
N PRO A 54 -16.60 -9.04 25.88
CA PRO A 54 -17.42 -8.95 24.68
C PRO A 54 -18.92 -9.15 24.97
N THR A 55 -19.26 -9.88 26.04
CA THR A 55 -20.66 -10.05 26.47
C THR A 55 -21.28 -8.78 27.05
N ASP A 56 -20.50 -7.72 27.28
CA ASP A 56 -20.98 -6.41 27.74
C ASP A 56 -21.25 -5.44 26.59
N VAL A 57 -20.84 -5.77 25.38
CA VAL A 57 -21.13 -5.01 24.17
C VAL A 57 -22.62 -5.20 23.80
N ARG A 58 -23.27 -4.12 23.34
CA ARG A 58 -24.72 -4.08 23.10
C ARG A 58 -25.09 -3.71 21.67
N ASP A 59 -24.15 -3.24 20.88
CA ASP A 59 -24.37 -2.70 19.54
C ASP A 59 -23.83 -3.62 18.42
N TRP A 60 -23.87 -4.94 18.64
CA TRP A 60 -23.34 -5.92 17.69
C TRP A 60 -23.95 -5.82 16.30
N ASP A 61 -25.27 -5.62 16.18
CA ASP A 61 -25.95 -5.50 14.88
C ASP A 61 -25.35 -4.36 14.04
N ARG A 62 -25.06 -3.22 14.67
CA ARG A 62 -24.41 -2.08 14.02
C ARG A 62 -22.97 -2.41 13.65
N ARG A 63 -22.19 -2.97 14.57
CA ARG A 63 -20.78 -3.33 14.31
C ARG A 63 -20.62 -4.39 13.23
N GLN A 64 -21.56 -5.33 13.11
CA GLN A 64 -21.55 -6.34 12.05
C GLN A 64 -21.97 -5.74 10.70
N ALA A 65 -22.89 -4.77 10.69
CA ALA A 65 -23.28 -4.05 9.48
C ALA A 65 -22.17 -3.14 8.94
N ASP A 66 -21.39 -2.52 9.84
CA ASP A 66 -20.29 -1.62 9.49
C ASP A 66 -18.95 -2.35 9.28
N ALA A 67 -18.90 -3.67 9.47
CA ALA A 67 -17.67 -4.44 9.44
C ALA A 67 -17.05 -4.48 8.04
N LEU A 68 -15.72 -4.29 7.96
CA LEU A 68 -14.99 -4.49 6.70
C LEU A 68 -14.97 -5.98 6.34
N VAL A 69 -14.82 -6.85 7.35
CA VAL A 69 -14.86 -8.30 7.15
C VAL A 69 -15.97 -8.93 7.98
N PRO A 70 -16.93 -9.63 7.35
CA PRO A 70 -18.02 -10.28 8.06
C PRO A 70 -17.52 -11.27 9.12
N TYR A 71 -18.14 -11.21 10.31
CA TYR A 71 -17.83 -12.10 11.43
C TYR A 71 -19.09 -12.58 12.12
N GLN A 72 -18.95 -13.66 12.89
CA GLN A 72 -20.04 -14.29 13.63
C GLN A 72 -19.88 -14.06 15.13
N LEU A 73 -20.99 -14.15 15.87
CA LEU A 73 -20.99 -14.30 17.32
C LEU A 73 -21.22 -15.77 17.68
N ASP A 74 -20.60 -16.24 18.76
CA ASP A 74 -20.89 -17.55 19.32
C ASP A 74 -22.21 -17.57 20.13
N GLY A 75 -22.56 -18.74 20.67
CA GLY A 75 -23.78 -18.91 21.47
C GLY A 75 -23.80 -18.12 22.79
N GLN A 76 -22.69 -17.52 23.18
CA GLN A 76 -22.55 -16.63 24.34
C GLN A 76 -22.52 -15.15 23.94
N GLY A 77 -22.67 -14.83 22.64
CA GLY A 77 -22.62 -13.47 22.12
C GLY A 77 -21.21 -12.89 22.02
N ARG A 78 -20.18 -13.74 21.95
CA ARG A 78 -18.78 -13.30 21.79
C ARG A 78 -18.40 -13.33 20.31
N PRO A 79 -17.70 -12.30 19.79
CA PRO A 79 -17.26 -12.29 18.41
C PRO A 79 -16.22 -13.38 18.16
N LEU A 80 -16.30 -14.00 16.99
CA LEU A 80 -15.38 -15.02 16.54
C LEU A 80 -14.50 -14.45 15.43
N ASN A 81 -13.18 -14.45 15.64
CA ASN A 81 -12.22 -14.01 14.64
C ASN A 81 -12.49 -14.73 13.29
N PRO A 82 -12.70 -13.99 12.18
CA PRO A 82 -12.97 -14.56 10.87
C PRO A 82 -11.93 -15.56 10.37
N HIS A 83 -10.66 -15.41 10.77
CA HIS A 83 -9.58 -16.36 10.44
C HIS A 83 -9.51 -17.59 11.36
N GLY A 84 -10.44 -17.72 12.31
CA GLY A 84 -10.49 -18.84 13.24
C GLY A 84 -9.74 -18.58 14.54
N ARG A 85 -9.45 -19.67 15.26
CA ARG A 85 -8.73 -19.67 16.53
C ARG A 85 -7.30 -19.15 16.34
N THR A 86 -6.88 -18.24 17.22
CA THR A 86 -5.51 -17.70 17.23
C THR A 86 -4.63 -18.33 18.30
N GLY A 87 -5.23 -18.99 19.30
CA GLY A 87 -4.55 -19.45 20.51
C GLY A 87 -4.54 -18.39 21.62
N HIS A 88 -5.09 -17.21 21.36
CA HIS A 88 -5.17 -16.09 22.28
C HIS A 88 -6.61 -15.65 22.48
N THR A 89 -6.99 -15.35 23.73
CA THR A 89 -8.30 -14.79 24.09
C THR A 89 -8.11 -13.47 24.85
N GLY A 90 -9.20 -12.87 25.32
CA GLY A 90 -9.18 -11.51 25.80
C GLY A 90 -9.05 -10.51 24.64
N ARG A 91 -8.52 -9.31 24.90
CA ARG A 91 -8.21 -8.33 23.85
C ARG A 91 -6.92 -7.58 24.16
N ASN A 92 -6.15 -7.29 23.12
CA ASN A 92 -5.02 -6.37 23.17
C ASN A 92 -5.18 -5.23 22.14
N LEU A 93 -6.45 -4.83 21.96
CA LEU A 93 -6.91 -3.79 21.04
C LEU A 93 -7.97 -2.94 21.75
N GLY A 94 -8.25 -1.76 21.20
CA GLY A 94 -9.18 -0.80 21.80
C GLY A 94 -10.61 -1.30 21.89
N LYS A 95 -11.05 -2.12 20.91
CA LYS A 95 -12.42 -2.64 20.82
C LYS A 95 -12.44 -4.17 20.78
N TRP A 96 -13.54 -4.76 21.26
CA TRP A 96 -13.92 -6.13 20.93
C TRP A 96 -14.36 -6.23 19.46
N ALA A 97 -14.13 -7.41 18.87
CA ALA A 97 -14.29 -7.70 17.44
C ALA A 97 -13.33 -6.87 16.56
N GLU A 98 -13.86 -6.27 15.50
CA GLU A 98 -13.08 -5.56 14.50
C GLU A 98 -12.55 -4.21 15.01
N ASN A 99 -11.26 -3.97 14.77
CA ASN A 99 -10.58 -2.68 14.91
C ASN A 99 -10.11 -2.28 13.52
N GLN A 100 -10.81 -1.34 12.90
CA GLN A 100 -10.52 -0.91 11.53
C GLN A 100 -9.29 0.01 11.49
N ALA A 101 -8.41 -0.25 10.52
CA ALA A 101 -7.26 0.56 10.18
C ALA A 101 -7.35 1.04 8.72
N ALA A 102 -6.52 2.01 8.38
CA ALA A 102 -6.35 2.53 7.03
C ALA A 102 -4.86 2.64 6.70
N ASP A 103 -4.45 1.99 5.62
CA ASP A 103 -3.04 1.86 5.21
C ASP A 103 -2.79 2.56 3.85
N PRO A 104 -2.29 3.81 3.86
CA PRO A 104 -1.94 4.55 2.65
C PRO A 104 -0.58 4.09 2.12
N ILE A 105 -0.59 3.34 1.03
CA ILE A 105 0.60 2.89 0.32
C ILE A 105 0.96 3.97 -0.71
N VAL A 106 1.97 4.77 -0.41
CA VAL A 106 2.42 5.83 -1.34
C VAL A 106 3.61 5.33 -2.15
N VAL A 107 3.43 5.25 -3.46
CA VAL A 107 4.46 4.85 -4.42
C VAL A 107 4.80 6.02 -5.33
N ALA A 108 6.10 6.27 -5.51
CA ALA A 108 6.62 7.28 -6.42
C ALA A 108 7.45 6.64 -7.53
N GLY A 109 7.38 7.22 -8.73
CA GLY A 109 8.14 6.78 -9.90
C GLY A 109 7.57 5.55 -10.60
N TYR A 110 8.28 5.07 -11.61
CA TYR A 110 7.81 4.02 -12.53
C TYR A 110 8.88 2.94 -12.75
N GLY A 111 8.46 1.77 -13.26
CA GLY A 111 9.36 0.68 -13.62
C GLY A 111 10.27 0.25 -12.46
N GLN A 112 11.59 0.26 -12.72
CA GLN A 112 12.65 -0.09 -11.77
C GLN A 112 13.02 1.05 -10.80
N GLU A 113 12.61 2.28 -11.11
CA GLU A 113 12.88 3.44 -10.26
C GLU A 113 11.82 3.64 -9.17
N ARG A 114 10.76 2.83 -9.17
CA ARG A 114 9.70 2.85 -8.15
C ARG A 114 10.26 2.86 -6.74
N ARG A 115 9.68 3.72 -5.90
CA ARG A 115 9.96 3.82 -4.47
C ARG A 115 8.65 3.78 -3.69
N VAL A 116 8.64 3.15 -2.51
CA VAL A 116 7.52 3.18 -1.56
C VAL A 116 7.92 3.97 -0.32
N LEU A 117 7.02 4.80 0.18
CA LEU A 117 7.19 5.52 1.44
C LEU A 117 6.84 4.60 2.61
N LEU A 118 7.78 4.43 3.53
CA LEU A 118 7.58 3.70 4.79
C LEU A 118 8.03 4.56 5.98
N ILE A 119 7.51 4.24 7.16
CA ILE A 119 7.94 4.81 8.44
C ILE A 119 8.67 3.79 9.29
N THR A 120 9.56 4.25 10.16
CA THR A 120 10.11 3.41 11.25
C THR A 120 9.24 3.58 12.48
N ARG A 121 8.52 2.53 12.88
CA ARG A 121 7.67 2.57 14.09
C ARG A 121 8.52 2.76 15.36
N SER A 122 8.06 3.62 16.27
CA SER A 122 8.76 3.88 17.54
C SER A 122 8.64 2.79 18.60
N ASP A 123 7.63 1.91 18.50
CA ASP A 123 7.35 0.90 19.51
C ASP A 123 8.11 -0.42 19.31
N ILE A 124 8.31 -0.81 18.04
CA ILE A 124 8.97 -2.07 17.66
C ILE A 124 10.11 -1.91 16.65
N GLU A 125 10.43 -0.67 16.24
CA GLU A 125 11.58 -0.32 15.38
C GLU A 125 11.61 -1.06 14.03
N VAL A 126 10.43 -1.28 13.43
CA VAL A 126 10.28 -1.89 12.09
C VAL A 126 9.80 -0.87 11.05
N GLU A 127 10.14 -1.10 9.79
CA GLU A 127 9.61 -0.35 8.66
C GLU A 127 8.16 -0.77 8.38
N ALA A 128 7.25 0.19 8.29
CA ALA A 128 5.82 -0.04 8.12
C ALA A 128 5.21 0.97 7.13
N ILE A 129 4.01 0.66 6.65
CA ILE A 129 3.18 1.60 5.88
C ILE A 129 2.73 2.66 6.89
N PRO A 130 2.69 3.95 6.51
CA PRO A 130 2.29 5.01 7.42
C PRO A 130 0.76 5.03 7.65
N GLY A 131 0.25 4.03 8.36
CA GLY A 131 -1.17 3.77 8.55
C GLY A 131 -1.52 3.60 10.02
N GLY A 132 -2.80 3.77 10.33
CA GLY A 132 -3.28 3.75 11.71
C GLY A 132 -4.78 3.45 11.81
N MET A 133 -5.31 3.57 13.02
CA MET A 133 -6.68 3.17 13.34
C MET A 133 -7.68 4.20 12.82
N VAL A 134 -8.82 3.73 12.30
CA VAL A 134 -9.93 4.62 11.92
C VAL A 134 -10.64 5.11 13.17
N ASP A 135 -10.75 6.43 13.30
CA ASP A 135 -11.38 7.06 14.46
C ASP A 135 -12.91 6.85 14.48
N PRO A 136 -13.57 6.93 15.65
CA PRO A 136 -15.03 6.85 15.73
C PRO A 136 -15.73 7.92 14.86
N GLY A 137 -16.47 7.47 13.85
CA GLY A 137 -17.18 8.34 12.91
C GLY A 137 -16.33 8.84 11.74
N GLU A 138 -15.06 8.45 11.68
CA GLU A 138 -14.18 8.71 10.55
C GLU A 138 -14.41 7.67 9.44
N THR A 139 -14.29 8.10 8.19
CA THR A 139 -14.31 7.18 7.02
C THR A 139 -12.89 6.72 6.70
N ALA A 140 -12.72 5.50 6.17
CA ALA A 140 -11.40 5.01 5.77
C ALA A 140 -10.61 5.98 4.86
N PRO A 141 -11.19 6.65 3.84
CA PRO A 141 -10.46 7.66 3.06
C PRO A 141 -9.97 8.86 3.87
N ALA A 142 -10.74 9.31 4.86
CA ALA A 142 -10.31 10.39 5.75
C ALA A 142 -9.15 9.93 6.66
N ALA A 143 -9.21 8.71 7.18
CA ALA A 143 -8.14 8.10 7.96
C ALA A 143 -6.85 7.96 7.14
N LEU A 144 -6.92 7.50 5.88
CA LEU A 144 -5.75 7.41 4.98
C LEU A 144 -5.00 8.75 4.87
N VAL A 145 -5.73 9.86 4.74
CA VAL A 145 -5.14 11.20 4.63
C VAL A 145 -4.61 11.69 5.98
N ARG A 146 -5.35 11.46 7.07
CA ARG A 146 -4.95 11.86 8.42
C ARG A 146 -3.67 11.15 8.85
N GLU A 147 -3.65 9.82 8.79
CA GLU A 147 -2.52 8.99 9.23
C GLU A 147 -1.25 9.32 8.45
N LEU A 148 -1.35 9.38 7.11
CA LEU A 148 -0.20 9.75 6.27
C LEU A 148 0.37 11.11 6.68
N ARG A 149 -0.49 12.10 6.94
CA ARG A 149 -0.07 13.45 7.35
C ARG A 149 0.54 13.45 8.75
N GLU A 150 -0.06 12.74 9.70
CA GLU A 150 0.38 12.71 11.10
C GLU A 150 1.74 12.03 11.25
N GLU A 151 1.99 10.96 10.50
CA GLU A 151 3.22 10.17 10.62
C GLU A 151 4.36 10.64 9.68
N THR A 152 4.03 11.23 8.53
CA THR A 152 5.04 11.59 7.50
C THR A 152 5.07 13.05 7.09
N ARG A 153 4.09 13.86 7.54
CA ARG A 153 3.82 15.24 7.08
C ARG A 153 3.45 15.38 5.60
N VAL A 154 3.34 14.28 4.85
CA VAL A 154 2.87 14.30 3.46
C VAL A 154 1.36 14.50 3.44
N ASP A 155 0.86 15.43 2.62
CA ASP A 155 -0.56 15.74 2.50
C ASP A 155 -1.05 15.44 1.09
N LEU A 156 -1.85 14.38 0.95
CA LEU A 156 -2.42 13.92 -0.32
C LEU A 156 -3.95 14.08 -0.35
N ARG A 157 -4.52 15.03 0.41
CA ARG A 157 -5.98 15.23 0.48
C ARG A 157 -6.66 15.45 -0.87
N ASP A 158 -5.93 16.05 -1.82
CA ASP A 158 -6.42 16.36 -3.17
C ASP A 158 -6.16 15.23 -4.17
N HIS A 159 -5.55 14.13 -3.73
CA HIS A 159 -5.33 12.93 -4.54
C HIS A 159 -6.41 11.89 -4.26
N THR A 160 -6.92 11.26 -5.31
CA THR A 160 -7.82 10.12 -5.18
C THR A 160 -7.01 8.83 -5.20
N PRO A 161 -6.95 8.06 -4.10
CA PRO A 161 -6.23 6.80 -4.10
C PRO A 161 -7.03 5.69 -4.79
N VAL A 162 -6.33 4.64 -5.22
CA VAL A 162 -6.95 3.39 -5.65
C VAL A 162 -7.11 2.49 -4.43
N ILE A 163 -8.34 2.16 -4.04
CA ILE A 163 -8.59 1.17 -2.98
C ILE A 163 -8.18 -0.21 -3.50
N LEU A 164 -7.17 -0.81 -2.86
CA LEU A 164 -6.63 -2.10 -3.28
C LEU A 164 -7.36 -3.28 -2.62
N GLY A 165 -7.89 -3.08 -1.42
CA GLY A 165 -8.54 -4.15 -0.67
C GLY A 165 -8.97 -3.74 0.74
N VAL A 166 -9.86 -4.56 1.28
CA VAL A 166 -10.39 -4.51 2.64
C VAL A 166 -10.31 -5.91 3.22
N ASP A 167 -9.40 -6.14 4.18
CA ASP A 167 -9.07 -7.49 4.64
C ASP A 167 -8.68 -7.52 6.12
N LEU A 168 -8.68 -8.71 6.72
CA LEU A 168 -7.99 -8.91 7.99
C LEU A 168 -6.49 -8.79 7.79
N VAL A 169 -5.85 -8.16 8.77
CA VAL A 169 -4.40 -8.07 8.85
C VAL A 169 -3.91 -9.16 9.82
N ASP A 170 -2.93 -9.97 9.41
CA ASP A 170 -2.32 -10.98 10.28
C ASP A 170 -1.38 -10.30 11.29
N GLU A 171 -1.98 -9.84 12.37
CA GLU A 171 -1.38 -8.93 13.35
C GLU A 171 -1.26 -9.63 14.71
N TRP A 172 -0.16 -9.41 15.42
CA TRP A 172 0.18 -10.12 16.66
C TRP A 172 -0.78 -9.84 17.85
N ARG A 173 -1.53 -8.75 17.80
CA ARG A 173 -2.58 -8.37 18.77
C ARG A 173 -3.89 -9.09 18.51
N ASN A 174 -4.03 -9.78 17.36
CA ASN A 174 -5.23 -10.54 17.05
C ASN A 174 -5.45 -11.65 18.09
N THR A 175 -6.68 -11.71 18.57
CA THR A 175 -7.20 -12.74 19.47
C THR A 175 -8.39 -13.41 18.82
N ASP A 176 -8.93 -14.42 19.50
CA ASP A 176 -10.19 -15.05 19.15
C ASP A 176 -11.38 -14.07 19.12
N HIS A 177 -11.29 -12.94 19.83
CA HIS A 177 -12.41 -12.04 20.09
C HIS A 177 -12.14 -10.57 19.73
N ALA A 178 -10.95 -10.24 19.23
CA ALA A 178 -10.60 -8.90 18.77
C ALA A 178 -9.49 -8.99 17.71
N TRP A 179 -9.63 -8.28 16.59
CA TRP A 179 -8.68 -8.32 15.47
C TRP A 179 -8.58 -6.99 14.74
N VAL A 180 -7.52 -6.84 13.94
CA VAL A 180 -7.34 -5.73 13.01
C VAL A 180 -7.83 -6.11 11.62
N SER A 181 -8.62 -5.22 11.02
CA SER A 181 -8.93 -5.22 9.59
C SER A 181 -8.45 -3.92 8.99
N SER A 182 -8.00 -3.89 7.75
CA SER A 182 -7.52 -2.66 7.13
C SER A 182 -8.10 -2.43 5.75
N THR A 183 -8.37 -1.16 5.45
CA THR A 183 -8.51 -0.65 4.08
C THR A 183 -7.13 -0.21 3.59
N SER A 184 -6.56 -0.94 2.63
CA SER A 184 -5.30 -0.57 1.98
C SER A 184 -5.56 0.20 0.69
N ALA A 185 -4.86 1.30 0.47
CA ALA A 185 -5.06 2.14 -0.71
C ALA A 185 -3.75 2.65 -1.30
N LEU A 186 -3.65 2.68 -2.62
CA LEU A 186 -2.48 3.12 -3.37
C LEU A 186 -2.61 4.59 -3.76
N TYR A 187 -1.60 5.38 -3.40
CA TYR A 187 -1.34 6.70 -3.97
C TYR A 187 -0.12 6.58 -4.89
N GLN A 188 -0.26 7.05 -6.14
CA GLN A 188 0.84 7.09 -7.10
C GLN A 188 1.27 8.52 -7.36
N LEU A 189 2.56 8.78 -7.19
CA LEU A 189 3.19 10.07 -7.45
C LEU A 189 4.22 9.91 -8.58
N PRO A 190 4.43 10.93 -9.42
CA PRO A 190 5.47 10.87 -10.45
C PRO A 190 6.88 10.84 -9.86
N THR A 191 7.09 11.49 -8.71
CA THR A 191 8.38 11.56 -8.02
C THR A 191 8.20 11.54 -6.51
N THR A 192 9.29 11.27 -5.79
CA THR A 192 9.28 11.28 -4.32
C THR A 192 9.05 12.69 -3.80
N VAL A 193 8.35 12.79 -2.68
CA VAL A 193 8.13 14.05 -1.96
C VAL A 193 8.88 14.02 -0.63
N THR A 194 9.15 15.20 -0.07
CA THR A 194 9.73 15.29 1.28
C THR A 194 8.78 14.68 2.30
N ALA A 195 9.24 13.62 2.95
CA ALA A 195 8.57 12.98 4.07
C ALA A 195 9.46 13.10 5.32
N ILE A 196 8.86 13.35 6.47
CA ILE A 196 9.57 13.49 7.73
C ILE A 196 8.76 12.78 8.82
N GLY A 197 9.37 11.81 9.50
CA GLY A 197 8.78 11.10 10.63
C GLY A 197 8.21 12.06 11.69
N ALA A 198 7.01 11.76 12.16
CA ALA A 198 6.28 12.49 13.18
C ALA A 198 5.38 11.54 13.98
N SER A 199 4.72 12.07 15.03
CA SER A 199 3.88 11.28 15.93
C SER A 199 4.68 10.11 16.54
N ASP A 200 4.32 8.88 16.21
CA ASP A 200 4.90 7.61 16.62
C ASP A 200 5.83 6.99 15.57
N ALA A 201 6.13 7.71 14.48
CA ALA A 201 7.19 7.39 13.53
C ALA A 201 8.53 8.05 13.94
N LEU A 202 9.57 7.24 14.14
CA LEU A 202 10.94 7.72 14.39
C LEU A 202 11.56 8.36 13.14
N ASP A 203 11.18 7.87 11.97
CA ASP A 203 11.76 8.24 10.68
C ASP A 203 10.77 7.92 9.55
N ALA A 204 10.96 8.54 8.38
CA ALA A 204 10.17 8.28 7.17
C ALA A 204 11.10 8.22 5.94
N ASN A 205 11.09 7.10 5.21
CA ASN A 205 12.05 6.80 4.16
C ASN A 205 11.39 6.27 2.88
N TRP A 206 11.99 6.60 1.74
CA TRP A 206 11.63 6.06 0.43
C TRP A 206 12.51 4.86 0.09
N TRP A 207 11.91 3.69 -0.09
CA TRP A 207 12.60 2.43 -0.37
C TRP A 207 12.36 1.93 -1.80
N PRO A 208 13.35 1.33 -2.49
CA PRO A 208 13.12 0.62 -3.74
C PRO A 208 11.94 -0.35 -3.68
N PHE A 209 11.02 -0.26 -4.64
CA PHE A 209 9.75 -0.98 -4.63
C PHE A 209 9.44 -1.66 -5.95
N VAL A 210 10.26 -2.65 -6.30
CA VAL A 210 10.05 -3.48 -7.50
C VAL A 210 9.44 -4.84 -7.16
N SER A 211 9.86 -5.45 -6.05
CA SER A 211 9.27 -6.68 -5.51
C SER A 211 9.37 -6.69 -3.98
N ILE A 212 8.61 -7.56 -3.31
CA ILE A 212 8.71 -7.72 -1.85
C ILE A 212 10.09 -8.21 -1.44
N GLU A 213 10.69 -9.14 -2.19
CA GLU A 213 12.01 -9.69 -1.93
C GLU A 213 13.11 -8.62 -2.03
N GLN A 214 13.01 -7.73 -3.03
CA GLN A 214 13.95 -6.61 -3.18
C GLN A 214 13.78 -5.61 -2.03
N LEU A 215 12.53 -5.26 -1.70
CA LEU A 215 12.23 -4.35 -0.60
C LEU A 215 12.81 -4.88 0.72
N ASP A 216 12.55 -6.14 1.03
CA ASP A 216 13.10 -6.82 2.20
C ASP A 216 14.62 -6.83 2.23
N ALA A 217 15.26 -7.21 1.12
CA ALA A 217 16.71 -7.28 1.04
C ALA A 217 17.33 -5.90 1.28
N THR A 218 16.71 -4.84 0.74
CA THR A 218 17.19 -3.46 0.88
C THR A 218 17.01 -2.94 2.30
N ILE A 219 15.84 -3.16 2.91
CA ILE A 219 15.56 -2.80 4.31
C ILE A 219 16.50 -3.56 5.27
N THR A 220 16.72 -4.85 5.02
CA THR A 220 17.61 -5.70 5.82
C THR A 220 19.07 -5.26 5.68
N ALA A 221 19.51 -4.91 4.47
CA ALA A 221 20.86 -4.39 4.23
C ALA A 221 21.12 -3.06 4.96
N ALA A 222 20.06 -2.27 5.21
CA ALA A 222 20.12 -1.07 6.04
C ALA A 222 20.02 -1.34 7.56
N GLY A 223 20.00 -2.60 7.98
CA GLY A 223 19.93 -3.00 9.39
C GLY A 223 18.53 -2.86 10.00
N ARG A 224 17.48 -2.78 9.18
CA ARG A 224 16.08 -2.66 9.61
C ARG A 224 15.29 -3.91 9.23
N THR A 225 14.00 -3.97 9.56
CA THR A 225 13.13 -5.10 9.19
C THR A 225 11.77 -4.58 8.75
N LEU A 226 11.22 -5.13 7.66
CA LEU A 226 9.87 -4.82 7.20
C LEU A 226 8.83 -5.48 8.11
N TYR A 227 7.79 -4.74 8.46
CA TYR A 227 6.69 -5.24 9.25
C TYR A 227 5.93 -6.34 8.49
N ALA A 228 6.01 -7.57 9.01
CA ALA A 228 5.53 -8.76 8.31
C ALA A 228 4.05 -8.68 7.93
N ALA A 229 3.22 -8.08 8.78
CA ALA A 229 1.78 -7.93 8.56
C ALA A 229 1.44 -7.07 7.32
N HIS A 230 2.35 -6.20 6.88
CA HIS A 230 2.15 -5.34 5.72
C HIS A 230 2.56 -5.96 4.38
N ARG A 231 3.28 -7.10 4.40
CA ARG A 231 3.72 -7.77 3.16
C ARG A 231 2.55 -8.07 2.21
N PRO A 232 1.41 -8.62 2.67
CA PRO A 232 0.28 -8.87 1.77
C PRO A 232 -0.32 -7.58 1.19
N LEU A 233 -0.35 -6.50 1.96
CA LEU A 233 -0.86 -5.19 1.50
C LEU A 233 0.04 -4.61 0.40
N LEU A 234 1.35 -4.64 0.62
CA LEU A 234 2.36 -4.20 -0.34
C LEU A 234 2.37 -5.09 -1.60
N GLN A 235 2.17 -6.40 -1.44
CA GLN A 235 2.09 -7.31 -2.59
C GLN A 235 0.89 -6.96 -3.48
N ARG A 236 -0.28 -6.65 -2.90
CA ARG A 236 -1.44 -6.19 -3.70
C ARG A 236 -1.15 -4.90 -4.45
N ALA A 237 -0.40 -3.98 -3.86
CA ALA A 237 0.03 -2.77 -4.55
C ALA A 237 0.93 -3.11 -5.75
N LEU A 238 1.90 -4.01 -5.59
CA LEU A 238 2.75 -4.48 -6.68
C LEU A 238 1.96 -5.18 -7.78
N ASP A 239 1.01 -6.04 -7.41
CA ASP A 239 0.15 -6.77 -8.35
C ASP A 239 -0.71 -5.79 -9.17
N HIS A 240 -1.28 -4.78 -8.51
CA HIS A 240 -2.04 -3.72 -9.18
C HIS A 240 -1.15 -2.93 -10.15
N LEU A 241 0.02 -2.49 -9.69
CA LEU A 241 0.98 -1.74 -10.51
C LEU A 241 1.47 -2.55 -11.72
N ALA A 242 1.64 -3.87 -11.56
CA ALA A 242 1.99 -4.77 -12.66
C ALA A 242 0.84 -4.90 -13.68
N GLN A 243 -0.40 -5.03 -13.21
CA GLN A 243 -1.58 -5.07 -14.09
C GLN A 243 -1.76 -3.78 -14.89
N THR A 244 -1.57 -2.62 -14.24
CA THR A 244 -1.62 -1.32 -14.93
C THR A 244 -0.46 -1.16 -15.91
N ALA A 245 0.73 -1.69 -15.61
CA ALA A 245 1.85 -1.68 -16.55
C ALA A 245 1.61 -2.58 -17.78
N THR A 246 0.79 -3.63 -17.66
CA THR A 246 0.39 -4.49 -18.78
C THR A 246 -0.81 -3.98 -19.58
N THR A 247 -1.51 -2.96 -19.05
CA THR A 247 -2.59 -2.28 -19.78
C THR A 247 -1.95 -1.14 -20.58
N PRO A 248 -2.02 -1.14 -21.92
CA PRO A 248 -1.39 -0.09 -22.69
C PRO A 248 -2.02 1.27 -22.33
N PRO A 249 -1.20 2.31 -22.05
CA PRO A 249 -1.72 3.64 -21.74
C PRO A 249 -2.70 4.11 -22.80
N THR A 250 -3.73 4.79 -22.33
CA THR A 250 -4.90 5.20 -23.12
C THR A 250 -4.93 6.71 -23.34
N SER A 251 -3.95 7.45 -22.80
CA SER A 251 -3.78 8.89 -23.00
C SER A 251 -2.30 9.30 -23.10
N ILE A 252 -2.06 10.44 -23.73
CA ILE A 252 -0.72 11.05 -23.82
C ILE A 252 -0.20 11.41 -22.42
N ALA A 253 -1.08 11.86 -21.51
CA ALA A 253 -0.69 12.18 -20.14
C ALA A 253 -0.13 10.97 -19.38
N GLU A 254 -0.68 9.77 -19.60
CA GLU A 254 -0.15 8.53 -19.01
C GLU A 254 1.23 8.17 -19.59
N LEU A 255 1.45 8.39 -20.89
CA LEU A 255 2.77 8.22 -21.51
C LEU A 255 3.80 9.21 -20.97
N ILE A 256 3.43 10.49 -20.81
CA ILE A 256 4.28 11.51 -20.18
C ILE A 256 4.66 11.05 -18.78
N ALA A 257 3.66 10.71 -17.97
CA ALA A 257 3.88 10.25 -16.60
C ALA A 257 4.85 9.07 -16.56
N GLN A 258 4.67 8.09 -17.47
CA GLN A 258 5.49 6.88 -17.52
C GLN A 258 6.93 7.10 -18.01
N HIS A 259 7.15 8.04 -18.95
CA HIS A 259 8.41 8.13 -19.70
C HIS A 259 9.19 9.43 -19.53
N ALA A 260 8.60 10.50 -18.98
CA ALA A 260 9.23 11.83 -18.92
C ALA A 260 10.59 11.82 -18.21
N THR A 261 10.77 11.04 -17.13
CA THR A 261 12.05 10.98 -16.42
C THR A 261 13.16 10.35 -17.27
N ASN A 262 12.85 9.27 -18.01
CA ASN A 262 13.80 8.61 -18.89
C ASN A 262 14.19 9.52 -20.05
N LEU A 263 13.21 10.21 -20.63
CA LEU A 263 13.42 11.13 -21.74
C LEU A 263 14.21 12.36 -21.34
N ALA A 264 13.83 13.04 -20.26
CA ALA A 264 14.59 14.17 -19.71
C ALA A 264 16.05 13.80 -19.42
N HIS A 265 16.31 12.57 -18.97
CA HIS A 265 17.67 12.09 -18.77
C HIS A 265 18.43 11.89 -20.10
N LEU A 266 17.81 11.25 -21.09
CA LEU A 266 18.41 11.04 -22.40
C LEU A 266 18.70 12.37 -23.12
N THR A 267 17.76 13.31 -23.09
CA THR A 267 17.81 14.56 -23.85
C THR A 267 18.49 15.71 -23.11
N GLU A 268 18.71 15.58 -21.80
CA GLU A 268 19.17 16.67 -20.92
C GLU A 268 18.21 17.88 -20.88
N GLU A 269 16.92 17.62 -21.11
CA GLU A 269 15.85 18.63 -21.08
C GLU A 269 15.01 18.55 -19.79
N PRO A 270 14.17 19.56 -19.51
CA PRO A 270 13.14 19.45 -18.46
C PRO A 270 12.19 18.26 -18.70
N LEU A 271 11.47 17.83 -17.65
CA LEU A 271 10.43 16.80 -17.80
C LEU A 271 9.37 17.29 -18.81
N ALA A 272 8.98 16.42 -19.75
CA ALA A 272 7.85 16.69 -20.62
C ALA A 272 6.59 17.00 -19.80
N GLU A 273 5.91 18.11 -20.10
CA GLU A 273 4.65 18.50 -19.45
C GLU A 273 3.46 18.40 -20.40
N THR A 274 3.74 18.47 -21.71
CA THR A 274 2.74 18.42 -22.79
C THR A 274 3.03 17.31 -23.78
N GLY A 275 2.04 17.00 -24.63
CA GLY A 275 2.23 16.03 -25.71
C GLY A 275 3.28 16.46 -26.72
N SER A 276 3.43 17.77 -26.96
CA SER A 276 4.48 18.30 -27.84
C SER A 276 5.86 18.07 -27.25
N ASP A 277 6.04 18.34 -25.95
CA ASP A 277 7.32 18.11 -25.27
C ASP A 277 7.70 16.62 -25.33
N LEU A 278 6.73 15.72 -25.11
CA LEU A 278 6.96 14.28 -25.23
C LEU A 278 7.44 13.90 -26.64
N ILE A 279 6.80 14.41 -27.67
CA ILE A 279 7.11 14.11 -29.08
C ILE A 279 8.51 14.63 -29.43
N ASP A 280 8.84 15.86 -29.05
CA ASP A 280 10.15 16.46 -29.33
C ASP A 280 11.27 15.69 -28.59
N GLN A 281 11.02 15.33 -27.33
CA GLN A 281 11.99 14.53 -26.56
C GLN A 281 12.17 13.12 -27.11
N LEU A 282 11.12 12.48 -27.63
CA LEU A 282 11.24 11.18 -28.27
C LEU A 282 12.14 11.23 -29.51
N ARG A 283 12.04 12.30 -30.31
CA ARG A 283 12.89 12.51 -31.50
C ARG A 283 14.34 12.78 -31.11
N GLU A 284 14.57 13.66 -30.14
CA GLU A 284 15.93 13.93 -29.66
C GLU A 284 16.56 12.67 -29.02
N ALA A 285 15.78 11.90 -28.25
CA ALA A 285 16.24 10.66 -27.65
C ALA A 285 16.60 9.61 -28.71
N GLU A 286 15.83 9.49 -29.80
CA GLU A 286 16.19 8.65 -30.97
C GLU A 286 17.57 9.02 -31.49
N GLU A 287 17.81 10.31 -31.80
CA GLU A 287 19.10 10.77 -32.35
C GLU A 287 20.29 10.44 -31.44
N ARG A 288 20.12 10.63 -30.12
CA ARG A 288 21.18 10.36 -29.14
C ARG A 288 21.47 8.88 -28.97
N LEU A 289 20.44 8.05 -28.91
CA LEU A 289 20.59 6.59 -28.80
C LEU A 289 21.24 6.02 -30.08
N ASP A 290 20.85 6.51 -31.25
CA ASP A 290 21.46 6.15 -32.53
C ASP A 290 22.94 6.55 -32.60
N GLN A 291 23.30 7.71 -32.08
CA GLN A 291 24.69 8.19 -32.09
C GLN A 291 25.64 7.28 -31.31
N VAL A 292 25.16 6.65 -30.23
CA VAL A 292 25.95 5.70 -29.43
C VAL A 292 25.72 4.25 -29.84
N GLY A 293 24.81 3.99 -30.79
CA GLY A 293 24.56 2.67 -31.37
C GLY A 293 23.71 1.73 -30.52
N ILE A 294 22.80 2.27 -29.69
CA ILE A 294 21.84 1.47 -28.91
C ILE A 294 20.69 1.04 -29.84
N SER A 295 20.39 -0.26 -29.87
CA SER A 295 19.35 -0.81 -30.75
C SER A 295 17.94 -0.48 -30.26
N GLY A 296 17.01 -0.23 -31.21
CA GLY A 296 15.60 0.06 -30.92
C GLY A 296 15.28 1.55 -30.85
N ALA A 297 16.22 2.43 -31.18
CA ALA A 297 16.01 3.88 -31.18
C ALA A 297 14.93 4.32 -32.20
N ASP A 298 14.80 3.62 -33.33
CA ASP A 298 13.82 3.88 -34.39
C ASP A 298 12.36 3.71 -33.94
N ASP A 299 12.14 2.94 -32.87
CA ASP A 299 10.82 2.82 -32.24
C ASP A 299 10.40 4.13 -31.57
N LEU A 300 11.33 4.96 -31.08
CA LEU A 300 11.00 6.27 -30.50
C LEU A 300 10.49 7.25 -31.56
N GLY A 301 11.16 7.33 -32.71
CA GLY A 301 10.72 8.15 -33.84
C GLY A 301 9.35 7.72 -34.37
N THR A 302 9.13 6.41 -34.45
CA THR A 302 7.84 5.84 -34.84
C THR A 302 6.75 6.16 -33.81
N ALA A 303 7.06 6.07 -32.51
CA ALA A 303 6.15 6.46 -31.45
C ALA A 303 5.80 7.96 -31.51
N ALA A 304 6.80 8.83 -31.73
CA ALA A 304 6.59 10.27 -31.90
C ALA A 304 5.63 10.57 -33.05
N GLY A 305 5.80 9.90 -34.21
CA GLY A 305 4.89 10.06 -35.36
C GLY A 305 3.46 9.55 -35.12
N LEU A 306 3.28 8.54 -34.27
CA LEU A 306 1.94 8.10 -33.83
C LEU A 306 1.30 9.10 -32.86
N LEU A 307 2.10 9.74 -31.99
CA LEU A 307 1.61 10.74 -31.05
C LEU A 307 1.25 12.05 -31.75
N ASP A 308 1.95 12.45 -32.81
CA ASP A 308 1.51 13.53 -33.71
C ASP A 308 0.11 13.23 -34.26
N GLN A 309 -0.10 12.01 -34.79
CA GLN A 309 -1.42 11.60 -35.29
C GLN A 309 -2.48 11.61 -34.17
N ALA A 310 -2.11 11.26 -32.94
CA ALA A 310 -3.02 11.32 -31.79
C ALA A 310 -3.42 12.77 -31.43
N LEU A 311 -2.50 13.73 -31.55
CA LEU A 311 -2.77 15.15 -31.34
C LEU A 311 -3.62 15.75 -32.48
N ASP A 312 -3.32 15.37 -33.73
CA ASP A 312 -4.09 15.82 -34.89
C ASP A 312 -5.56 15.36 -34.82
N VAL A 313 -5.82 14.13 -34.38
CA VAL A 313 -7.19 13.62 -34.15
C VAL A 313 -7.97 14.52 -33.19
N GLU A 314 -7.32 15.03 -32.15
CA GLU A 314 -7.96 15.93 -31.19
C GLU A 314 -8.26 17.31 -31.81
N LEU A 315 -7.30 17.85 -32.57
CA LEU A 315 -7.45 19.13 -33.27
C LEU A 315 -8.54 19.11 -34.34
N ASP A 316 -8.67 17.99 -35.06
CA ASP A 316 -9.64 17.78 -36.13
C ASP A 316 -11.05 17.40 -35.62
N GLY A 317 -11.23 17.30 -34.31
CA GLY A 317 -12.53 16.97 -33.69
C GLY A 317 -12.91 15.48 -33.78
N GLY A 318 -11.94 14.60 -33.91
CA GLY A 318 -12.11 13.15 -33.88
C GLY A 318 -12.51 12.60 -32.50
N THR A 319 -12.78 11.31 -32.44
CA THR A 319 -13.24 10.66 -31.21
C THR A 319 -12.07 10.27 -30.30
N ARG A 320 -12.33 10.25 -28.99
CA ARG A 320 -11.38 9.74 -27.98
C ARG A 320 -10.91 8.31 -28.27
N LEU A 321 -11.77 7.49 -28.89
CA LEU A 321 -11.45 6.11 -29.23
C LEU A 321 -10.45 6.02 -30.39
N GLU A 322 -10.54 6.93 -31.36
CA GLU A 322 -9.56 7.05 -32.46
C GLU A 322 -8.20 7.52 -31.95
N GLN A 323 -8.18 8.51 -31.06
CA GLN A 323 -6.94 8.97 -30.40
C GLN A 323 -6.28 7.83 -29.61
N GLN A 324 -7.06 7.05 -28.86
CA GLN A 324 -6.59 5.92 -28.05
C GLN A 324 -5.86 4.85 -28.87
N VAL A 325 -6.26 4.61 -30.13
CA VAL A 325 -5.60 3.63 -30.99
C VAL A 325 -4.15 4.01 -31.26
N PHE A 326 -3.89 5.30 -31.52
CA PHE A 326 -2.54 5.80 -31.76
C PHE A 326 -1.69 5.78 -30.49
N VAL A 327 -2.25 6.24 -29.36
CA VAL A 327 -1.58 6.21 -28.06
C VAL A 327 -1.20 4.78 -27.66
N ALA A 328 -2.11 3.83 -27.79
CA ALA A 328 -1.84 2.43 -27.43
C ALA A 328 -0.76 1.79 -28.31
N ARG A 329 -0.65 2.19 -29.59
CA ARG A 329 0.42 1.74 -30.48
C ARG A 329 1.77 2.38 -30.11
N ALA A 330 1.79 3.68 -29.86
CA ALA A 330 2.98 4.39 -29.40
C ALA A 330 3.51 3.76 -28.10
N ALA A 331 2.61 3.50 -27.16
CA ALA A 331 2.94 2.80 -25.91
C ALA A 331 3.62 1.44 -26.11
N GLY A 332 3.19 0.68 -27.13
CA GLY A 332 3.77 -0.62 -27.45
C GLY A 332 5.22 -0.53 -27.93
N LEU A 333 5.59 0.57 -28.58
CA LEU A 333 6.94 0.88 -29.07
C LEU A 333 7.83 1.41 -27.95
N LEU A 334 7.26 2.15 -26.99
CA LEU A 334 8.01 2.74 -25.87
C LEU A 334 8.32 1.76 -24.71
N ARG A 335 7.99 0.48 -24.85
CA ARG A 335 8.16 -0.52 -23.79
C ARG A 335 9.62 -0.69 -23.35
N GLU A 336 10.55 -0.65 -24.30
CA GLU A 336 11.98 -0.87 -24.05
C GLU A 336 12.72 0.43 -23.70
N LEU A 337 12.03 1.57 -23.63
CA LEU A 337 12.66 2.88 -23.42
C LEU A 337 13.48 2.93 -22.13
N ALA A 338 12.97 2.37 -21.03
CA ALA A 338 13.69 2.36 -19.76
C ALA A 338 15.00 1.55 -19.84
N ASP A 339 14.99 0.45 -20.60
CA ASP A 339 16.17 -0.42 -20.76
C ASP A 339 17.21 0.26 -21.66
N MET A 340 16.78 0.90 -22.76
CA MET A 340 17.65 1.74 -23.59
C MET A 340 18.27 2.90 -22.79
N THR A 341 17.50 3.56 -21.93
CA THR A 341 18.01 4.63 -21.05
C THR A 341 19.05 4.10 -20.05
N ALA A 342 18.83 2.90 -19.50
CA ALA A 342 19.78 2.28 -18.59
C ALA A 342 21.10 1.89 -19.30
N GLU A 343 21.02 1.40 -20.53
CA GLU A 343 22.20 1.11 -21.37
C GLU A 343 22.97 2.39 -21.71
N TYR A 344 22.27 3.44 -22.14
CA TYR A 344 22.87 4.75 -22.43
C TYR A 344 23.66 5.28 -21.23
N ARG A 345 23.07 5.22 -20.03
CA ARG A 345 23.73 5.64 -18.77
C ARG A 345 25.02 4.87 -18.47
N ALA A 346 25.18 3.65 -18.97
CA ALA A 346 26.41 2.88 -18.77
C ALA A 346 27.54 3.28 -19.75
N MET A 347 27.22 4.01 -20.82
CA MET A 347 28.15 4.38 -21.89
C MET A 347 28.72 5.80 -21.75
N VAL A 348 27.99 6.72 -21.11
CA VAL A 348 28.36 8.15 -20.94
C VAL A 348 28.81 8.46 -19.52
#